data_AF-A0A941JI83-F1
#
_entry.id   AF-A0A941JI83-F1
#
_cell.length_a   1.000
_cell.length_b   1.000
_cell.length_c   1.000
_cell.angle_alpha   90.00
_cell.angle_beta   90.00
_cell.angle_gamma   90.00
#
_symmetry.space_group_name_H-M   'P 1'
#
loop_
_entity.id
_entity.type
_entity.pdbx_description
1 polymer ?
#
loop_
_entity_poly.entity_id
_entity_poly.type
_entity_poly.pdbx_seq_one_letter_code
_entity_poly.pdbx_strand_id
1 'polypeptide(L)' 'RAKLQALDATIADPDLYSDERRAERQKVMAEHGEHGKRMDELEEQWLELQGSLEEIGQSEA' A
#
# COMPACT_ATOMS: atom_id res chain seq x y z
N ARG A 1 6.22 -1.79 3.06
CA ARG A 1 6.91 -1.28 1.86
C ARG A 1 7.63 -2.38 1.05
N ALA A 2 8.49 -3.22 1.64
CA ALA A 2 9.25 -4.25 0.90
C ALA A 2 8.39 -5.21 0.06
N LYS A 3 7.22 -5.61 0.57
CA LYS A 3 6.28 -6.48 -0.15
C LYS A 3 5.67 -5.81 -1.40
N LEU A 4 5.34 -4.52 -1.34
CA LEU A 4 4.88 -3.76 -2.51
C LEU A 4 5.97 -3.66 -3.57
N GLN A 5 7.21 -3.36 -3.19
CA GLN A 5 8.33 -3.29 -4.14
C GLN A 5 8.60 -4.63 -4.83
N ALA A 6 8.44 -5.76 -4.13
CA ALA A 6 8.55 -7.08 -4.73
C ALA A 6 7.40 -7.35 -5.72
N LEU A 7 6.20 -6.87 -5.41
CA LEU A 7 5.05 -6.94 -6.32
C LEU A 7 5.30 -6.03 -7.53
N ASP A 8 5.76 -4.79 -7.36
CA ASP A 8 6.13 -3.87 -8.44
C ASP A 8 7.14 -4.50 -9.42
N ALA A 9 8.17 -5.15 -8.89
CA ALA A 9 9.16 -5.86 -9.70
C ALA A 9 8.52 -7.00 -10.51
N THR A 10 7.57 -7.72 -9.90
CA THR A 10 6.81 -8.77 -10.60
C THR A 10 5.88 -8.19 -11.66
N ILE A 11 5.25 -7.06 -11.37
CA ILE A 11 4.34 -6.35 -12.29
C ILE A 11 5.08 -5.80 -13.49
N ALA A 12 6.32 -5.35 -13.29
CA ALA A 12 7.18 -4.84 -14.34
C ALA A 12 7.68 -5.92 -15.32
N ASP A 13 7.50 -7.21 -15.01
CA ASP A 13 7.84 -8.32 -15.89
C ASP A 13 6.84 -8.45 -17.05
N PRO A 14 7.26 -8.24 -18.32
CA PRO A 14 6.37 -8.37 -19.47
C PRO A 14 5.75 -9.76 -19.61
N ASP A 15 6.47 -10.82 -19.19
CA ASP A 15 5.99 -12.19 -19.30
C ASP A 15 4.82 -12.47 -18.35
N LEU A 16 4.62 -11.66 -17.30
CA LEU A 16 3.46 -11.77 -16.40
C LEU A 16 2.13 -11.64 -17.16
N TYR A 17 2.14 -10.95 -18.30
CA TYR A 17 0.95 -10.72 -19.11
C TYR A 17 0.64 -11.84 -20.11
N SER A 18 1.45 -12.90 -20.14
CA SER A 18 1.17 -14.09 -20.95
C SER A 18 -0.09 -14.83 -20.47
N ASP A 19 -0.66 -15.66 -21.34
CA ASP A 19 -1.86 -16.42 -21.00
C ASP A 19 -1.58 -17.50 -19.94
N GLU A 20 -0.38 -18.08 -19.97
CA GLU A 20 0.09 -19.09 -19.01
C GLU A 20 0.14 -18.54 -17.58
N ARG A 21 0.40 -17.23 -17.42
CA ARG A 21 0.53 -16.56 -16.12
C ARG A 21 -0.69 -15.74 -15.72
N ARG A 22 -1.82 -15.88 -16.43
CA ARG A 22 -3.06 -15.12 -16.16
C ARG A 22 -3.51 -15.16 -14.70
N ALA A 23 -3.47 -16.34 -14.07
CA ALA A 23 -3.87 -16.52 -12.67
C ALA A 23 -2.91 -15.82 -11.70
N GLU A 24 -1.61 -15.90 -11.97
CA GLU A 24 -0.57 -15.21 -11.20
C GLU A 24 -0.74 -13.69 -11.32
N ARG A 25 -0.95 -13.18 -12.54
CA ARG A 25 -1.22 -11.76 -12.79
C ARG A 25 -2.39 -11.25 -11.95
N GLN A 26 -3.53 -11.98 -11.95
CA GLN A 26 -4.71 -11.58 -11.16
C GLN A 26 -4.38 -11.52 -9.67
N LYS A 27 -3.65 -12.51 -9.15
CA LYS A 27 -3.23 -12.55 -7.76
C LYS A 27 -2.28 -11.40 -7.40
N VAL A 28 -1.26 -11.15 -8.21
CA VAL A 28 -0.27 -10.07 -8.00
C VAL A 28 -0.95 -8.70 -8.00
N MET A 29 -1.85 -8.45 -8.97
CA MET A 29 -2.64 -7.21 -9.02
C MET A 29 -3.49 -7.01 -7.76
N ALA A 30 -4.15 -8.08 -7.29
CA ALA A 30 -4.98 -8.03 -6.09
C ALA A 30 -4.14 -7.74 -4.83
N GLU A 31 -3.05 -8.47 -4.61
CA GLU A 31 -2.14 -8.26 -3.47
C GLU A 31 -1.54 -6.84 -3.49
N HIS A 32 -1.15 -6.35 -4.67
CA HIS A 32 -0.60 -5.00 -4.82
C HIS A 32 -1.64 -3.94 -4.45
N GLY A 33 -2.86 -4.06 -4.98
CA GLY A 33 -3.94 -3.12 -4.68
C GLY A 33 -4.34 -3.12 -3.20
N GLU A 34 -4.39 -4.29 -2.56
CA GLU A 34 -4.68 -4.40 -1.12
C GLU A 34 -3.60 -3.73 -0.27
N HIS A 35 -2.32 -4.00 -0.55
CA HIS A 35 -1.23 -3.38 0.19
C HIS A 35 -1.13 -1.87 -0.03
N GLY A 36 -1.43 -1.38 -1.24
CA GLY A 36 -1.49 0.05 -1.54
C GLY A 36 -2.55 0.74 -0.70
N LYS A 37 -3.80 0.24 -0.76
CA LYS A 37 -4.91 0.76 0.07
C LYS A 37 -4.57 0.74 1.55
N ARG A 38 -3.98 -0.35 2.04
CA ARG A 38 -3.62 -0.46 3.45
C ARG A 38 -2.57 0.56 3.86
N MET A 39 -1.64 0.92 2.96
CA MET A 39 -0.68 1.97 3.23
C MET A 39 -1.34 3.34 3.29
N ASP A 40 -2.24 3.66 2.36
CA ASP A 40 -2.96 4.92 2.34
C ASP A 40 -3.81 5.09 3.62
N GLU A 41 -4.54 4.05 4.03
CA GLU A 41 -5.32 4.05 5.28
C GLU A 41 -4.46 4.29 6.53
N LEU A 42 -3.24 3.74 6.56
CA LEU A 42 -2.32 3.91 7.67
C LEU A 42 -1.73 5.33 7.69
N GLU A 43 -1.50 5.93 6.52
CA GLU A 43 -1.06 7.31 6.40
C GLU A 43 -2.14 8.29 6.89
N GLU A 44 -3.40 8.07 6.50
CA GLU A 44 -4.53 8.84 7.00
C GLU A 44 -4.66 8.75 8.53
N GLN A 45 -4.62 7.53 9.08
CA GLN A 45 -4.65 7.31 10.54
C GLN A 45 -3.48 7.99 11.26
N TRP A 46 -2.29 7.96 10.65
CA TRP A 46 -1.12 8.62 11.21
C TRP A 46 -1.29 10.13 11.25
N LEU A 47 -1.81 10.75 10.18
CA LEU A 47 -2.08 12.19 10.13
C LEU A 47 -3.16 12.61 11.14
N GLU A 48 -4.21 11.82 11.30
CA GLU A 48 -5.28 12.08 12.29
C GLU A 48 -4.73 12.03 13.73
N LEU A 49 -3.92 11.01 14.04
CA LEU A 49 -3.26 10.90 15.35
C LEU A 49 -2.29 12.04 15.61
N GLN A 50 -1.52 12.45 14.60
CA GLN A 50 -0.63 13.61 14.72
C GLN A 50 -1.41 14.89 15.03
N GLY A 51 -2.50 15.15 14.29
CA GLY A 51 -3.36 16.30 14.55
C GLY A 51 -3.93 16.29 15.97
N SER A 52 -4.38 15.13 16.43
CA SER A 52 -4.89 14.97 17.80
C SER A 52 -3.82 15.26 18.87
N LEU A 53 -2.57 14.85 18.64
CA LEU A 53 -1.45 15.16 19.56
C LEU A 53 -1.11 16.66 19.57
N GLU A 54 -1.16 17.31 18.42
CA GLU A 54 -0.93 18.76 18.31
C GLU A 54 -2.01 19.55 19.05
N GLU A 55 -3.28 19.15 18.94
CA GLU A 55 -4.39 19.76 19.68
C GLU A 55 -4.22 19.61 21.19
N ILE A 56 -3.86 18.41 21.67
CA ILE A 56 -3.61 18.17 23.09
C ILE A 56 -2.45 19.05 23.58
N GLY A 57 -1.32 19.05 22.86
CA GLY A 57 -0.15 19.85 23.24
C GLY A 57 -0.41 21.36 23.25
N GLN A 58 -1.28 21.87 22.37
CA GLN A 58 -1.70 23.27 22.38
C GLN A 58 -2.67 23.58 23.53
N SER A 59 -3.50 22.62 23.94
CA SER A 59 -4.42 22.80 25.06
C SER A 59 -3.73 22.81 26.43
N GLU A 60 -2.55 22.20 26.52
CA GLU A 60 -1.74 22.11 27.75
C GLU A 60 -0.76 23.30 27.92
N ALA A 61 -0.60 24.15 26.91
CA ALA A 61 0.29 25.32 26.91
C ALA A 61 -0.45 26.62 27.28
#